data_AF-A0A3C0YA87-F1
#
_entry.id   AF-A0A3C0YA87-F1
#
_cell.length_a   1.000
_cell.length_b   1.000
_cell.length_c   1.000
_cell.angle_alpha   90.00
_cell.angle_beta   90.00
_cell.angle_gamma   90.00
#
_symmetry.space_group_name_H-M   'P 1'
#
loop_
_entity.id
_entity.type
_entity.pdbx_description
1 polymer ?
#
loop_
_entity_poly.entity_id
_entity_poly.type
_entity_poly.pdbx_seq_one_letter_code
_entity_poly.pdbx_strand_id
1 'polypeptide(L)'
;GLREQVMIDVSHANSSKQYQRQITVAAEVAQQIAGGDKRITGIMIESHLNEGRQDIVPGHPLKHGVSVTDACISFEQTVPVLEQLAQAVKDRRNAGY
;
A
#
# COMPACT_ATOMS: atom_id res chain seq x y z
N GLY A 1 28.54 -9.74 -2.52
CA GLY A 1 27.22 -9.47 -3.14
C GLY A 1 26.36 -8.68 -2.17
N LEU A 2 25.22 -8.15 -2.65
CA LEU A 2 24.21 -7.52 -1.78
C LEU A 2 23.25 -8.58 -1.23
N ARG A 3 22.60 -8.28 -0.10
CA ARG A 3 21.57 -9.15 0.48
C ARG A 3 20.31 -9.11 -0.39
N GLU A 4 19.72 -10.26 -0.68
CA GLU A 4 18.50 -10.37 -1.50
C GLU A 4 17.28 -9.85 -0.73
N GLN A 5 17.02 -8.55 -0.86
CA GLN A 5 15.92 -7.87 -0.17
C GLN A 5 15.29 -6.81 -1.07
N VAL A 6 13.96 -6.73 -1.03
CA VAL A 6 13.18 -5.78 -1.81
C VAL A 6 12.06 -5.17 -0.97
N MET A 7 11.79 -3.88 -1.22
CA MET A 7 10.55 -3.22 -0.85
C MET A 7 9.66 -3.15 -2.09
N ILE A 8 8.37 -3.42 -1.93
CA ILE A 8 7.40 -3.36 -3.03
C ILE A 8 6.53 -2.12 -2.86
N ASP A 9 6.65 -1.18 -3.79
CA ASP A 9 5.67 -0.09 -3.93
C ASP A 9 4.39 -0.63 -4.56
N VAL A 10 3.24 -0.50 -3.92
CA VAL A 10 1.96 -0.95 -4.51
C VAL A 10 1.22 0.12 -5.29
N SER A 11 1.73 1.36 -5.29
CA SER A 11 1.19 2.49 -6.04
C SER A 11 1.84 2.61 -7.44
N HIS A 12 1.87 3.83 -8.00
CA HIS A 12 2.52 4.19 -9.25
C HIS A 12 2.28 3.19 -10.40
N ALA A 13 3.35 2.61 -10.94
CA ALA A 13 3.28 1.67 -12.05
C ALA A 13 2.65 0.33 -11.63
N ASN A 14 2.85 -0.09 -10.38
CA ASN A 14 2.33 -1.36 -9.86
C ASN A 14 0.81 -1.30 -9.63
N SER A 15 0.24 -0.11 -9.39
CA SER A 15 -1.21 0.12 -9.42
C SER A 15 -1.75 0.47 -10.82
N SER A 16 -0.88 0.57 -11.83
CA SER A 16 -1.19 1.14 -13.15
C SER A 16 -1.85 2.53 -13.05
N LYS A 17 -1.39 3.35 -12.09
CA LYS A 17 -1.93 4.66 -11.75
C LYS A 17 -3.40 4.67 -11.33
N GLN A 18 -3.92 3.53 -10.86
CA GLN A 18 -5.28 3.40 -10.32
C GLN A 18 -5.18 3.15 -8.82
N TYR A 19 -5.40 4.17 -7.99
CA TYR A 19 -5.11 4.12 -6.55
C TYR A 19 -5.84 2.98 -5.83
N GLN A 20 -7.04 2.59 -6.25
CA GLN A 20 -7.78 1.47 -5.66
C GLN A 20 -7.07 0.12 -5.87
N ARG A 21 -6.29 -0.03 -6.95
CA ARG A 21 -5.53 -1.26 -7.22
C ARG A 21 -4.41 -1.50 -6.21
N GLN A 22 -4.00 -0.49 -5.43
CA GLN A 22 -3.09 -0.68 -4.30
C GLN A 22 -3.59 -1.76 -3.35
N ILE A 23 -4.91 -1.87 -3.14
CA ILE A 23 -5.53 -2.89 -2.27
C ILE A 23 -5.31 -4.29 -2.85
N THR A 24 -5.54 -4.46 -4.15
CA THR A 24 -5.33 -5.75 -4.84
C THR A 24 -3.87 -6.15 -4.81
N VAL A 25 -2.96 -5.23 -5.17
CA VAL A 25 -1.51 -5.51 -5.20
C VAL A 25 -0.98 -5.78 -3.79
N ALA A 26 -1.45 -5.06 -2.77
CA ALA A 26 -1.08 -5.32 -1.38
C ALA A 26 -1.55 -6.71 -0.91
N ALA A 27 -2.74 -7.16 -1.33
CA ALA A 27 -3.22 -8.51 -1.04
C ALA A 27 -2.36 -9.59 -1.72
N GLU A 28 -1.92 -9.38 -2.96
CA GLU A 28 -0.99 -10.28 -3.66
C GLU A 28 0.39 -10.34 -2.98
N VAL A 29 0.91 -9.19 -2.53
CA VAL A 29 2.15 -9.14 -1.75
C VAL A 29 1.98 -9.84 -0.39
N ALA A 30 0.83 -9.66 0.27
CA ALA A 30 0.52 -10.33 1.53
C ALA A 30 0.51 -11.86 1.37
N GLN A 31 -0.01 -12.39 0.25
CA GLN A 31 0.04 -13.83 -0.05
C GLN A 31 1.48 -14.34 -0.18
N GLN A 32 2.37 -13.59 -0.83
CA GLN A 32 3.79 -13.96 -0.92
C GLN A 32 4.49 -13.94 0.44
N ILE A 33 4.18 -12.95 1.28
CA ILE A 33 4.69 -12.88 2.65
C ILE A 33 4.20 -14.09 3.44
N ALA A 34 2.89 -14.34 3.47
CA ALA A 34 2.30 -15.48 4.19
C ALA A 34 2.87 -16.83 3.69
N GLY A 35 3.13 -16.93 2.39
CA GLY A 35 3.74 -18.10 1.73
C GLY A 35 5.22 -18.31 2.03
N GLY A 36 5.87 -17.46 2.83
CA GLY A 36 7.24 -17.68 3.29
C GLY A 36 8.32 -16.82 2.64
N ASP A 37 8.00 -15.89 1.74
CA ASP A 37 9.04 -15.07 1.11
C ASP A 37 9.67 -14.12 2.15
N LYS A 38 10.95 -14.38 2.48
CA LYS A 38 11.75 -13.60 3.44
C LYS A 38 12.49 -12.42 2.77
N ARG A 39 12.49 -12.34 1.43
CA ARG A 39 13.16 -11.28 0.67
C ARG A 39 12.30 -10.02 0.59
N ILE A 40 10.98 -10.14 0.72
CA ILE A 40 10.07 -9.00 0.86
C ILE A 40 10.20 -8.43 2.27
N THR A 41 10.88 -7.30 2.39
CA THR A 41 11.18 -6.66 3.68
C THR A 41 10.28 -5.47 3.99
N GLY A 42 9.57 -4.94 2.99
CA GLY A 42 8.69 -3.80 3.18
C GLY A 42 7.73 -3.61 2.02
N ILE A 43 6.75 -2.75 2.28
CA ILE A 43 5.75 -2.31 1.31
C ILE A 43 5.60 -0.79 1.42
N MET A 44 5.36 -0.11 0.31
CA MET A 44 5.02 1.32 0.28
C MET A 44 3.59 1.48 -0.24
N ILE A 45 2.77 2.25 0.46
CA ILE A 45 1.36 2.51 0.16
C ILE A 45 1.15 4.03 0.17
N GLU A 46 0.47 4.55 -0.84
CA GLU A 46 0.00 5.93 -0.87
C GLU A 46 -1.42 6.03 -0.29
N SER A 47 -1.49 6.53 0.94
CA SER A 47 -2.70 6.64 1.75
C SER A 47 -2.87 8.07 2.28
N HIS A 48 -4.12 8.50 2.42
CA HIS A 48 -4.48 9.76 3.04
C HIS A 48 -5.81 9.62 3.80
N LEU A 49 -6.23 10.64 4.55
CA LEU A 49 -7.51 10.62 5.28
C LEU A 49 -8.69 10.28 4.37
N ASN A 50 -8.78 10.95 3.22
CA ASN A 50 -9.79 10.75 2.19
C ASN A 50 -9.11 10.26 0.89
N GLU A 51 -9.84 9.48 0.10
CA GLU A 51 -9.31 8.89 -1.13
C GLU A 51 -9.16 9.90 -2.28
N GLY A 52 -8.43 9.49 -3.31
CA GLY A 52 -8.28 10.23 -4.54
C GLY A 52 -7.23 11.34 -4.47
N ARG A 53 -7.35 12.30 -5.39
CA ARG A 53 -6.53 13.51 -5.47
C ARG A 53 -7.40 14.71 -5.79
N GLN A 54 -6.84 15.90 -5.60
CA GLN A 54 -7.43 17.18 -6.02
C GLN A 54 -6.38 18.06 -6.71
N ASP A 55 -6.84 18.93 -7.60
CA ASP A 55 -6.00 19.98 -8.20
C ASP A 55 -5.99 21.23 -7.32
N ILE A 56 -4.87 21.96 -7.32
CA ILE A 56 -4.79 23.28 -6.71
C ILE A 56 -5.36 24.30 -7.70
N VAL A 57 -6.57 24.78 -7.44
CA VAL A 57 -7.25 25.77 -8.27
C VAL A 57 -7.29 27.12 -7.52
N PRO A 58 -6.75 28.21 -8.08
CA PRO A 58 -6.78 29.53 -7.44
C PRO A 58 -8.20 29.94 -7.03
N GLY A 59 -8.33 30.50 -5.82
CA GLY A 59 -9.61 30.94 -5.26
C GLY A 59 -10.55 29.82 -4.78
N HIS A 60 -10.17 28.55 -4.94
CA HIS A 60 -10.96 27.41 -4.46
C HIS A 60 -10.29 26.77 -3.23
N PRO A 61 -11.03 26.59 -2.12
CA PRO A 61 -10.47 25.94 -0.94
C PRO A 61 -10.19 24.46 -1.20
N LEU A 62 -9.08 23.95 -0.67
CA LEU A 62 -8.74 22.53 -0.73
C LEU A 62 -9.67 21.71 0.17
N LYS A 63 -10.06 20.52 -0.31
CA LYS A 63 -10.68 19.51 0.53
C LYS A 63 -9.65 19.03 1.55
N HIS A 64 -10.00 19.12 2.83
CA HIS A 64 -9.14 18.60 3.88
C HIS A 64 -8.94 17.08 3.69
N GLY A 65 -7.70 16.63 3.83
CA GLY A 65 -7.42 15.20 3.84
C GLY A 65 -7.40 14.53 2.47
N VAL A 66 -7.37 15.28 1.36
CA VAL A 66 -7.24 14.74 0.00
C VAL A 66 -5.89 15.17 -0.59
N SER A 67 -5.15 14.23 -1.18
CA SER A 67 -3.83 14.48 -1.80
C SER A 67 -3.91 15.53 -2.91
N VAL A 68 -2.88 16.36 -3.06
CA VAL A 68 -2.73 17.31 -4.18
C VAL A 68 -1.83 16.79 -5.31
N THR A 69 -1.18 15.64 -5.09
CA THR A 69 -0.28 14.99 -6.04
C THR A 69 -0.95 13.72 -6.58
N ASP A 70 -0.40 12.54 -6.31
CA ASP A 70 -0.96 11.26 -6.71
C ASP A 70 -2.16 10.88 -5.85
N ALA A 71 -3.06 10.09 -6.43
CA ALA A 71 -4.28 9.67 -5.77
C ALA A 71 -4.00 8.60 -4.72
N CYS A 72 -4.55 8.77 -3.52
CA CYS A 72 -4.35 7.86 -2.39
C CYS A 72 -5.58 7.00 -2.12
N ILE A 73 -5.40 5.85 -1.46
CA ILE A 73 -6.51 5.18 -0.75
C ILE A 73 -6.88 5.97 0.52
N SER A 74 -8.14 5.86 0.97
CA SER A 74 -8.60 6.51 2.20
C SER A 74 -8.08 5.80 3.46
N PHE A 75 -8.22 6.45 4.62
CA PHE A 75 -7.89 5.82 5.90
C PHE A 75 -8.76 4.59 6.19
N GLU A 76 -10.05 4.65 5.83
CA GLU A 76 -10.98 3.52 5.93
C GLU A 76 -10.52 2.31 5.10
N GLN A 77 -9.97 2.55 3.90
CA GLN A 77 -9.39 1.50 3.06
C GLN A 77 -8.02 1.03 3.56
N THR A 78 -7.28 1.91 4.24
CA THR A 78 -5.91 1.63 4.71
C THR A 78 -5.88 0.65 5.87
N VAL A 79 -6.81 0.78 6.82
CA VAL A 79 -6.84 -0.09 8.01
C VAL A 79 -6.94 -1.57 7.63
N PRO A 80 -7.90 -2.03 6.79
CA PRO A 80 -7.98 -3.42 6.36
C PRO A 80 -6.72 -3.91 5.63
N VAL A 81 -6.07 -3.06 4.82
CA VAL A 81 -4.82 -3.41 4.13
C VAL A 81 -3.70 -3.67 5.14
N LEU A 82 -3.55 -2.80 6.15
CA LEU A 82 -2.55 -2.99 7.21
C LEU A 82 -2.85 -4.21 8.07
N GLU A 83 -4.12 -4.48 8.39
CA GLU A 83 -4.54 -5.67 9.14
C GLU A 83 -4.21 -6.96 8.37
N GLN A 84 -4.48 -6.99 7.06
CA GLN A 84 -4.14 -8.12 6.20
C GLN A 84 -2.63 -8.37 6.13
N LEU A 85 -1.83 -7.32 5.96
CA LEU A 85 -0.37 -7.41 5.96
C LEU A 85 0.18 -7.88 7.31
N ALA A 86 -0.39 -7.39 8.41
CA ALA A 86 -0.04 -7.84 9.75
C ALA A 86 -0.35 -9.33 9.95
N GLN A 87 -1.49 -9.81 9.43
CA GLN A 87 -1.84 -11.23 9.47
C GLN A 87 -0.86 -12.07 8.66
N ALA A 88 -0.52 -11.66 7.44
CA ALA A 88 0.45 -12.36 6.60
C ALA A 88 1.84 -12.49 7.28
N VAL A 89 2.29 -11.45 7.98
CA VAL A 89 3.55 -11.49 8.76
C VAL A 89 3.45 -12.50 9.91
N LYS A 90 2.31 -12.57 10.61
CA LYS A 90 2.08 -13.57 11.67
C LYS A 90 2.10 -14.99 11.12
N ASP A 91 1.40 -15.21 10.00
CA ASP A 91 1.31 -16.53 9.36
C ASP A 91 2.71 -17.03 8.94
N ARG A 92 3.50 -16.16 8.31
CA ARG A 92 4.90 -16.46 7.96
C ARG A 92 5.73 -16.87 9.17
N ARG A 93 5.56 -16.18 10.30
CA ARG A 93 6.30 -16.44 11.55
C ARG A 93 5.89 -17.78 12.17
N ASN A 94 4.60 -18.10 12.14
CA ASN A 94 4.05 -19.33 12.71
C ASN A 94 4.37 -20.58 11.87
N ALA A 95 4.59 -20.42 10.56
CA ALA A 95 4.95 -21.52 9.67
C ALA A 95 6.36 -22.10 9.92
N GLY A 96 7.15 -21.53 10.84
CA GLY A 96 8.37 -22.16 11.35
C GLY A 96 9.57 -22.23 10.40
N TYR A 97 9.59 -21.41 9.34
CA TYR A 97 10.74 -21.31 8.42
C TYR A 97 11.95 -20.60 9.02
#